data_AF-S4RAN6-F1
#
_entry.id   AF-S4RAN6-F1
#
_cell.length_a   1.000
_cell.length_b   1.000
_cell.length_c   1.000
_cell.angle_alpha   90.00
_cell.angle_beta   90.00
_cell.angle_gamma   90.00
#
_symmetry.space_group_name_H-M   'P 1'
#
loop_
_entity.id
_entity.type
_entity.pdbx_description
1 polymer ?
#
loop_
_entity_poly.entity_id
_entity_poly.type
_entity_poly.pdbx_seq_one_letter_code
_entity_poly.pdbx_strand_id
1 'polypeptide(L)'
;NTAQCHANPHPCLAVENPDPRTTLSEFLRGTLRLSGTKVMCHEGGCGCCVVTVHASHGPTRSPYSLAAYLCLAPLCSLDGHHVITVEGVGMVRARGLHPVQQRLVDHHGIQCGYCSPGFVMQMYSLLASNPAPSQQEVEDVFDGNICRCTGYRPILDAMKSFAKDGKAPLSPSCLDIEKSFQDLKFCPKNGRPCRGDHSCSSGEATAAAAGPVHLFAAADVKWFRPTSLTELLVAVEQLSGQSVKLVRGDTGKGVYKTDGPFQAYVDVKGVAELFAVSLEATGLRVGSSVSLNKLIGSLREHADQSESFAATAEHLSKVANQSVRNAGGWAGNLMMKHAHRDFVSDVFVVLEAAGTKIRISDVSSEAYLDLVQFLSKDMKGKDGGQRVVTAASLVYGGVAPGFVHAERAERFLLGKDVSSAATLQGVLLELEAELKPDSDPVAASPQYRKSLALSLFYKFYLSIAGDHAVSPRNRSACHGLGRPVSSGEQTYDTQPADYPLTQPMAKLEASLQ
;
A
#
# COMPACT_ATOMS: atom_id res chain seq x y z
N ASN A 1 13.03 -25.98 -11.25
CA ASN A 1 12.26 -24.74 -10.97
C ASN A 1 12.49 -24.37 -9.53
N THR A 2 13.32 -23.35 -9.31
CA THR A 2 13.88 -23.03 -7.99
C THR A 2 13.65 -21.56 -7.74
N ALA A 3 12.90 -21.22 -6.70
CA ALA A 3 12.77 -19.82 -6.28
C ALA A 3 13.99 -19.46 -5.43
N GLN A 4 14.69 -18.39 -5.80
CA GLN A 4 15.82 -17.88 -5.03
C GLN A 4 15.38 -16.64 -4.26
N CYS A 5 15.45 -16.71 -2.93
CA CYS A 5 15.29 -15.56 -2.07
C CYS A 5 16.44 -15.50 -1.06
N HIS A 6 16.88 -14.30 -0.71
CA HIS A 6 17.80 -14.10 0.39
C HIS A 6 16.99 -13.70 1.63
N ALA A 7 17.23 -14.32 2.80
CA ALA A 7 16.51 -14.01 4.03
C ALA A 7 17.51 -13.88 5.20
N ASN A 8 17.96 -12.65 5.47
CA ASN A 8 18.95 -12.42 6.53
C ASN A 8 18.42 -12.94 7.88
N PRO A 9 19.23 -13.70 8.66
CA PRO A 9 20.68 -13.87 8.57
C PRO A 9 21.17 -14.99 7.64
N HIS A 10 20.31 -15.74 6.95
CA HIS A 10 20.70 -16.83 6.05
C HIS A 10 21.21 -16.31 4.70
N PRO A 11 22.18 -17.00 4.06
CA PRO A 11 22.59 -16.74 2.67
C PRO A 11 21.47 -17.11 1.68
N CYS A 12 21.73 -17.00 0.36
CA CYS A 12 20.74 -17.31 -0.69
C CYS A 12 20.07 -18.68 -0.46
N LEU A 13 18.75 -18.68 -0.32
CA LEU A 13 17.94 -19.88 -0.14
C LEU A 13 17.31 -20.24 -1.49
N ALA A 14 17.77 -21.35 -2.04
CA ALA A 14 17.16 -22.03 -3.16
C ALA A 14 16.00 -22.91 -2.63
N VAL A 15 14.76 -22.51 -2.90
CA VAL A 15 13.58 -23.34 -2.63
C VAL A 15 13.23 -24.09 -3.90
N GLU A 16 13.46 -25.40 -3.92
CA GLU A 16 13.09 -26.27 -5.03
C GLU A 16 11.59 -26.58 -5.01
N ASN A 17 10.93 -26.43 -6.17
CA ASN A 17 9.50 -26.71 -6.35
C ASN A 17 8.57 -26.12 -5.25
N PRO A 18 8.64 -24.80 -4.99
CA PRO A 18 7.81 -24.16 -3.97
C PRO A 18 6.33 -24.30 -4.31
N ASP A 19 5.49 -24.57 -3.30
CA ASP A 19 4.04 -24.54 -3.46
C ASP A 19 3.57 -23.08 -3.68
N PRO A 20 2.89 -22.76 -4.80
CA PRO A 20 2.37 -21.42 -5.09
C PRO A 20 1.49 -20.81 -3.98
N ARG A 21 0.89 -21.64 -3.13
CA ARG A 21 0.01 -21.24 -2.02
C ARG A 21 0.80 -20.82 -0.78
N THR A 22 2.06 -21.25 -0.63
CA THR A 22 2.91 -20.93 0.53
C THR A 22 3.11 -19.44 0.64
N THR A 23 2.74 -18.86 1.77
CA THR A 23 3.03 -17.49 2.13
C THR A 23 4.49 -17.36 2.60
N LEU A 24 5.09 -16.19 2.40
CA LEU A 24 6.41 -15.91 2.98
C LEU A 24 6.36 -16.03 4.52
N SER A 25 5.21 -15.75 5.16
CA SER A 25 4.98 -16.00 6.59
C SER A 25 5.26 -17.44 7.01
N GLU A 26 4.65 -18.41 6.34
CA GLU A 26 4.82 -19.83 6.62
C GLU A 26 6.26 -20.26 6.39
N PHE A 27 6.90 -19.76 5.33
CA PHE A 27 8.30 -20.07 5.03
C PHE A 27 9.27 -19.51 6.09
N LEU A 28 9.24 -18.22 6.40
CA LEU A 28 10.18 -17.62 7.37
C LEU A 28 9.97 -18.17 8.79
N ARG A 29 8.73 -18.31 9.24
CA ARG A 29 8.41 -18.69 10.63
C ARG A 29 8.34 -20.20 10.83
N GLY A 30 7.79 -20.93 9.86
CA GLY A 30 7.62 -22.38 9.90
C GLY A 30 8.88 -23.13 9.48
N THR A 31 9.47 -22.77 8.33
CA THR A 31 10.65 -23.45 7.77
C THR A 31 11.95 -22.89 8.35
N LEU A 32 12.20 -21.58 8.24
CA LEU A 32 13.47 -20.97 8.68
C LEU A 32 13.53 -20.65 10.18
N ARG A 33 12.41 -20.77 10.90
CA ARG A 33 12.26 -20.44 12.33
C ARG A 33 12.62 -18.99 12.71
N LEU A 34 12.65 -18.07 11.74
CA LEU A 34 12.75 -16.63 11.95
C LEU A 34 11.41 -16.10 12.49
N SER A 35 11.30 -16.09 13.81
CA SER A 35 10.06 -15.82 14.57
C SER A 35 9.97 -14.40 15.13
N GLY A 36 10.99 -13.57 14.90
CA GLY A 36 11.06 -12.15 15.23
C GLY A 36 9.96 -11.36 14.53
N THR A 37 9.83 -11.48 13.21
CA THR A 37 8.66 -10.93 12.51
C THR A 37 7.38 -11.66 12.95
N LYS A 38 6.40 -10.90 13.46
CA LYS A 38 5.15 -11.44 14.04
C LYS A 38 4.03 -11.43 13.01
N VAL A 39 2.97 -12.20 13.25
CA VAL A 39 1.77 -12.23 12.38
C VAL A 39 0.55 -12.34 13.27
N MET A 40 -0.46 -11.50 13.02
CA MET A 40 -1.64 -11.34 13.89
C MET A 40 -2.94 -11.20 13.09
N CYS A 41 -3.10 -10.13 12.29
CA CYS A 41 -4.37 -9.85 11.60
C CYS A 41 -4.58 -10.66 10.30
N HIS A 42 -3.51 -11.13 9.66
CA HIS A 42 -3.53 -11.78 8.33
C HIS A 42 -4.18 -10.95 7.20
N GLU A 43 -4.32 -9.62 7.36
CA GLU A 43 -5.09 -8.76 6.45
C GLU A 43 -4.45 -7.42 6.08
N GLY A 44 -3.19 -7.20 6.47
CA GLY A 44 -2.49 -5.95 6.14
C GLY A 44 -2.74 -4.77 7.08
N GLY A 45 -3.60 -4.91 8.10
CA GLY A 45 -4.02 -3.78 8.96
C GLY A 45 -3.12 -3.45 10.16
N CYS A 46 -2.28 -4.37 10.64
CA CYS A 46 -1.60 -4.21 11.95
C CYS A 46 -0.09 -3.88 11.95
N GLY A 47 0.58 -3.97 10.80
CA GLY A 47 2.02 -3.67 10.66
C GLY A 47 3.01 -4.58 11.40
N CYS A 48 2.55 -5.52 12.24
CA CYS A 48 3.43 -6.41 13.02
C CYS A 48 4.25 -7.38 12.15
N CYS A 49 3.84 -7.56 10.89
CA CYS A 49 4.43 -8.49 9.94
C CYS A 49 5.27 -7.82 8.84
N VAL A 50 5.77 -6.60 9.10
CA VAL A 50 6.59 -5.88 8.12
C VAL A 50 7.99 -6.50 8.02
N VAL A 51 8.46 -6.66 6.79
CA VAL A 51 9.84 -6.98 6.41
C VAL A 51 10.31 -5.98 5.36
N THR A 52 11.62 -5.77 5.23
CA THR A 52 12.15 -4.97 4.11
C THR A 52 12.42 -5.89 2.94
N VAL A 53 11.99 -5.50 1.75
CA VAL A 53 12.31 -6.18 0.50
C VAL A 53 13.16 -5.24 -0.35
N HIS A 54 14.38 -5.67 -0.65
CA HIS A 54 15.20 -5.09 -1.71
C HIS A 54 14.91 -5.81 -3.02
N ALA A 55 14.63 -5.03 -4.05
CA ALA A 55 14.23 -5.49 -5.37
C ALA A 55 14.81 -4.57 -6.45
N SER A 56 14.78 -5.03 -7.70
CA SER A 56 15.10 -4.21 -8.88
C SER A 56 13.85 -4.06 -9.74
N HIS A 57 13.52 -2.84 -10.17
CA HIS A 57 12.27 -2.60 -10.90
C HIS A 57 12.43 -2.87 -12.40
N GLY A 58 11.77 -3.91 -12.91
CA GLY A 58 11.73 -4.24 -14.34
C GLY A 58 13.11 -4.33 -15.03
N PRO A 59 13.18 -4.14 -16.35
CA PRO A 59 14.44 -4.14 -17.09
C PRO A 59 15.34 -2.93 -16.80
N THR A 60 14.83 -1.86 -16.18
CA THR A 60 15.66 -0.70 -15.78
C THR A 60 16.61 -1.00 -14.61
N ARG A 61 16.37 -2.12 -13.90
CA ARG A 61 17.19 -2.67 -12.81
C ARG A 61 17.43 -1.75 -11.60
N SER A 62 16.85 -0.56 -11.56
CA SER A 62 17.01 0.39 -10.45
C SER A 62 16.66 -0.28 -9.12
N PRO A 63 17.61 -0.39 -8.17
CA PRO A 63 17.37 -1.03 -6.89
C PRO A 63 16.48 -0.14 -6.03
N TYR A 64 15.51 -0.75 -5.35
CA TYR A 64 14.61 -0.08 -4.43
C TYR A 64 14.37 -0.95 -3.19
N SER A 65 14.11 -0.27 -2.07
CA SER A 65 13.84 -0.86 -0.76
C SER A 65 12.41 -0.51 -0.38
N LEU A 66 11.59 -1.49 0.01
CA LEU A 66 10.25 -1.21 0.55
C LEU A 66 9.91 -2.04 1.78
N ALA A 67 9.02 -1.49 2.61
CA ALA A 67 8.28 -2.26 3.60
C ALA A 67 7.23 -3.13 2.91
N ALA A 68 7.29 -4.45 3.12
CA ALA A 68 6.34 -5.43 2.58
C ALA A 68 5.68 -6.23 3.71
N TYR A 69 4.43 -6.64 3.49
CA TYR A 69 3.63 -7.35 4.48
C TYR A 69 3.75 -8.86 4.30
N LEU A 70 4.51 -9.49 5.20
CA LEU A 70 4.80 -10.93 5.24
C LEU A 70 3.55 -11.83 5.16
N CYS A 71 2.43 -11.39 5.76
CA CYS A 71 1.20 -12.19 5.81
C CYS A 71 0.39 -12.19 4.50
N LEU A 72 0.68 -11.27 3.57
CA LEU A 72 -0.01 -11.15 2.28
C LEU A 72 0.87 -11.60 1.11
N ALA A 73 2.20 -11.59 1.24
CA ALA A 73 3.12 -11.96 0.17
C ALA A 73 3.19 -13.50 -0.07
N PRO A 74 2.87 -14.00 -1.28
CA PRO A 74 3.17 -15.38 -1.68
C PRO A 74 4.67 -15.57 -1.85
N LEU A 75 5.22 -16.72 -1.44
CA LEU A 75 6.64 -17.03 -1.50
C LEU A 75 7.19 -16.94 -2.93
N CYS A 76 6.47 -17.53 -3.90
CA CYS A 76 6.86 -17.53 -5.32
C CYS A 76 6.97 -16.12 -5.93
N SER A 77 6.28 -15.14 -5.35
CA SER A 77 6.34 -13.74 -5.79
C SER A 77 7.67 -13.05 -5.43
N LEU A 78 8.48 -13.63 -4.53
CA LEU A 78 9.73 -13.07 -4.04
C LEU A 78 10.97 -13.73 -4.67
N ASP A 79 10.78 -14.54 -5.71
CA ASP A 79 11.88 -15.04 -6.51
C ASP A 79 12.70 -13.88 -7.11
N GLY A 80 14.03 -13.94 -6.93
CA GLY A 80 14.98 -12.89 -7.27
C GLY A 80 15.03 -11.69 -6.31
N HIS A 81 14.33 -11.73 -5.17
CA HIS A 81 14.29 -10.62 -4.20
C HIS A 81 15.13 -10.92 -2.94
N HIS A 82 15.59 -9.87 -2.25
CA HIS A 82 16.28 -9.96 -0.97
C HIS A 82 15.38 -9.44 0.16
N VAL A 83 15.05 -10.33 1.10
CA VAL A 83 14.21 -10.06 2.27
C VAL A 83 15.11 -9.86 3.50
N ILE A 84 14.83 -8.81 4.26
CA ILE A 84 15.45 -8.53 5.55
C ILE A 84 14.35 -8.51 6.62
N THR A 85 14.51 -9.34 7.65
CA THR A 85 13.66 -9.36 8.85
C THR A 85 14.31 -8.59 9.99
N VAL A 86 13.63 -8.47 11.14
CA VAL A 86 14.19 -7.80 12.33
C VAL A 86 15.48 -8.46 12.82
N GLU A 87 15.56 -9.79 12.70
CA GLU A 87 16.76 -10.59 12.97
C GLU A 87 17.93 -10.27 12.02
N GLY A 88 17.62 -9.87 10.79
CA GLY A 88 18.60 -9.45 9.79
C GLY A 88 19.14 -8.04 10.00
N VAL A 89 18.37 -7.17 10.68
CA VAL A 89 18.75 -5.79 11.02
C VAL A 89 19.67 -5.74 12.24
N GLY A 90 19.37 -6.50 13.30
CA GLY A 90 20.23 -6.56 14.48
C GLY A 90 19.79 -7.60 15.50
N MET A 91 20.74 -8.06 16.32
CA MET A 91 20.57 -9.11 17.32
C MET A 91 21.50 -8.86 18.51
N VAL A 92 20.93 -8.71 19.71
CA VAL A 92 21.66 -8.51 20.98
C VAL A 92 22.83 -9.49 21.15
N ARG A 93 22.61 -10.79 20.88
CA ARG A 93 23.61 -11.85 21.11
C ARG A 93 24.64 -12.05 19.99
N ALA A 94 24.56 -11.29 18.89
CA ALA A 94 25.41 -11.55 17.72
C ALA A 94 26.06 -10.30 17.10
N ARG A 95 25.30 -9.20 16.92
CA ARG A 95 25.76 -8.01 16.18
C ARG A 95 25.47 -6.69 16.90
N GLY A 96 24.91 -6.76 18.11
CA GLY A 96 24.33 -5.60 18.78
C GLY A 96 22.96 -5.20 18.20
N LEU A 97 22.40 -4.11 18.72
CA LEU A 97 21.19 -3.51 18.20
C LEU A 97 21.52 -2.49 17.11
N HIS A 98 20.76 -2.50 16.02
CA HIS A 98 20.77 -1.44 15.02
C HIS A 98 20.29 -0.11 15.65
N PRO A 99 20.73 1.08 15.21
CA PRO A 99 20.28 2.36 15.77
C PRO A 99 18.76 2.50 15.91
N VAL A 100 17.98 2.00 14.93
CA VAL A 100 16.50 1.96 14.99
C VAL A 100 15.96 1.11 16.14
N GLN A 101 16.57 -0.06 16.41
CA GLN A 101 16.21 -0.90 17.55
C GLN A 101 16.63 -0.21 18.86
N GLN A 102 17.85 0.32 18.91
CA GLN A 102 18.40 0.97 20.11
C GLN A 102 17.58 2.19 20.53
N ARG A 103 17.26 3.12 19.62
CA ARG A 103 16.46 4.30 19.97
C ARG A 103 15.04 3.94 20.42
N LEU A 104 14.46 2.86 19.90
CA LEU A 104 13.15 2.38 20.36
C LEU A 104 13.20 1.86 21.81
N VAL A 105 14.32 1.26 22.23
CA VAL A 105 14.60 0.90 23.63
C VAL A 105 14.80 2.16 24.48
N ASP A 106 15.71 3.04 24.07
CA ASP A 106 16.14 4.23 24.82
C ASP A 106 15.00 5.22 25.11
N HIS A 107 14.04 5.34 24.18
CA HIS A 107 12.87 6.21 24.33
C HIS A 107 11.67 5.54 25.02
N HIS A 108 11.84 4.34 25.61
CA HIS A 108 10.78 3.55 26.24
C HIS A 108 9.61 3.20 25.28
N GLY A 109 9.90 3.03 23.99
CA GLY A 109 8.90 2.72 22.95
C GLY A 109 8.40 1.26 22.97
N ILE A 110 8.74 0.49 24.01
CA ILE A 110 8.49 -0.96 24.09
C ILE A 110 7.81 -1.31 25.42
N GLN A 111 6.61 -1.89 25.34
CA GLN A 111 5.89 -2.44 26.50
C GLN A 111 5.67 -3.96 26.36
N CYS A 112 4.69 -4.41 25.57
CA CYS A 112 4.48 -5.85 25.35
C CYS A 112 5.51 -6.46 24.38
N GLY A 113 6.06 -5.66 23.46
CA GLY A 113 7.04 -6.06 22.45
C GLY A 113 6.48 -6.62 21.15
N TYR A 114 5.23 -7.08 21.13
CA TYR A 114 4.70 -7.83 19.98
C TYR A 114 4.68 -7.04 18.67
N CYS A 115 4.45 -5.73 18.73
CA CYS A 115 4.47 -4.84 17.56
C CYS A 115 5.86 -4.26 17.25
N SER A 116 6.82 -4.32 18.17
CA SER A 116 8.13 -3.65 18.05
C SER A 116 8.89 -4.01 16.77
N PRO A 117 8.98 -5.30 16.35
CA PRO A 117 9.60 -5.68 15.08
C PRO A 117 8.98 -4.98 13.87
N GLY A 118 7.66 -4.78 13.87
CA GLY A 118 6.96 -4.10 12.78
C GLY A 118 7.33 -2.62 12.68
N PHE A 119 7.41 -1.92 13.81
CA PHE A 119 7.86 -0.52 13.85
C PHE A 119 9.34 -0.37 13.44
N VAL A 120 10.20 -1.27 13.93
CA VAL A 120 11.63 -1.31 13.55
C VAL A 120 11.78 -1.50 12.05
N MET A 121 11.12 -2.50 11.46
CA MET A 121 11.26 -2.80 10.02
C MET A 121 10.63 -1.73 9.11
N GLN A 122 9.55 -1.08 9.55
CA GLN A 122 8.94 0.03 8.82
C GLN A 122 9.89 1.25 8.80
N MET A 123 10.46 1.63 9.95
CA MET A 123 11.45 2.73 10.02
C MET A 123 12.74 2.40 9.27
N TYR A 124 13.25 1.18 9.40
CA TYR A 124 14.44 0.73 8.65
C TYR A 124 14.22 0.82 7.14
N SER A 125 13.03 0.44 6.66
CA SER A 125 12.65 0.57 5.25
C SER A 125 12.59 2.03 4.79
N LEU A 126 12.06 2.94 5.63
CA LEU A 126 12.08 4.38 5.35
C LEU A 126 13.52 4.88 5.19
N LEU A 127 14.39 4.66 6.19
CA LEU A 127 15.79 5.12 6.16
C LEU A 127 16.59 4.54 5.00
N ALA A 128 16.31 3.29 4.60
CA ALA A 128 16.92 2.65 3.43
C ALA A 128 16.49 3.25 2.08
N SER A 129 15.49 4.14 2.05
CA SER A 129 15.00 4.82 0.85
C SER A 129 15.14 6.36 0.93
N ASN A 130 15.05 6.92 2.13
CA ASN A 130 15.25 8.32 2.45
C ASN A 130 16.04 8.41 3.78
N PRO A 131 17.37 8.60 3.74
CA PRO A 131 18.21 8.66 4.94
C PRO A 131 17.94 9.86 5.86
N ALA A 132 17.28 10.91 5.34
CA ALA A 132 16.99 12.16 6.05
C ALA A 132 15.50 12.56 5.90
N PRO A 133 14.57 11.74 6.45
CA PRO A 133 13.14 12.01 6.35
C PRO A 133 12.75 13.23 7.20
N SER A 134 11.59 13.82 6.92
CA SER A 134 10.93 14.77 7.81
C SER A 134 10.14 14.06 8.92
N GLN A 135 9.79 14.77 10.00
CA GLN A 135 8.95 14.22 11.07
C GLN A 135 7.56 13.78 10.56
N GLN A 136 7.05 14.43 9.50
CA GLN A 136 5.78 14.05 8.87
C GLN A 136 5.93 12.73 8.09
N GLU A 137 6.99 12.58 7.28
CA GLU A 137 7.28 11.31 6.59
C GLU A 137 7.46 10.15 7.57
N VAL A 138 7.99 10.41 8.77
CA VAL A 138 8.09 9.43 9.86
C VAL A 138 6.73 9.07 10.46
N GLU A 139 5.77 10.00 10.59
CA GLU A 139 4.40 9.64 10.99
C GLU A 139 3.66 8.86 9.90
N ASP A 140 3.77 9.32 8.65
CA ASP A 140 3.05 8.77 7.50
C ASP A 140 3.38 7.29 7.26
N VAL A 141 4.63 6.87 7.47
CA VAL A 141 5.02 5.46 7.31
C VAL A 141 4.41 4.52 8.37
N PHE A 142 3.93 5.04 9.50
CA PHE A 142 3.31 4.23 10.55
C PHE A 142 1.78 4.17 10.47
N ASP A 143 1.17 4.69 9.38
CA ASP A 143 -0.29 4.62 9.15
C ASP A 143 -0.85 3.17 9.10
N GLY A 144 0.02 2.17 8.96
CA GLY A 144 -0.31 0.74 9.03
C GLY A 144 0.16 -0.01 10.29
N ASN A 145 0.82 0.65 11.24
CA ASN A 145 1.43 -0.02 12.40
C ASN A 145 0.60 0.21 13.67
N ILE A 146 0.04 -0.86 14.24
CA ILE A 146 -0.82 -0.76 15.43
C ILE A 146 -0.05 -1.12 16.70
N CYS A 147 -0.07 -0.22 17.69
CA CYS A 147 0.34 -0.51 19.07
C CYS A 147 -0.84 -0.33 20.03
N ARG A 148 -1.11 -1.35 20.86
CA ARG A 148 -2.18 -1.30 21.88
C ARG A 148 -1.71 -0.81 23.25
N CYS A 149 -0.40 -0.71 23.47
CA CYS A 149 0.19 -0.54 24.81
C CYS A 149 0.81 0.85 25.04
N THR A 150 1.61 1.36 24.08
CA THR A 150 2.47 2.54 24.32
C THR A 150 1.78 3.89 24.15
N GLY A 151 0.58 3.94 23.58
CA GLY A 151 -0.05 5.20 23.17
C GLY A 151 0.70 5.94 22.05
N TYR A 152 1.57 5.25 21.31
CA TYR A 152 2.40 5.75 20.20
C TYR A 152 3.47 6.80 20.53
N ARG A 153 3.21 7.75 21.43
CA ARG A 153 4.13 8.86 21.76
C ARG A 153 5.60 8.46 21.95
N PRO A 154 5.98 7.47 22.78
CA PRO A 154 7.40 7.11 22.92
C PRO A 154 8.00 6.45 21.67
N ILE A 155 7.18 5.78 20.85
CA ILE A 155 7.60 5.23 19.56
C ILE A 155 7.87 6.36 18.57
N LEU A 156 6.94 7.32 18.46
CA LEU A 156 7.09 8.45 17.55
C LEU A 156 8.29 9.33 17.93
N ASP A 157 8.53 9.58 19.22
CA ASP A 157 9.71 10.32 19.67
C ASP A 157 11.02 9.57 19.35
N ALA A 158 11.03 8.24 19.50
CA ALA A 158 12.17 7.40 19.10
C ALA A 158 12.47 7.55 17.61
N MET A 159 11.44 7.47 16.77
CA MET A 159 11.61 7.42 15.32
C MET A 159 11.83 8.82 14.70
N LYS A 160 11.19 9.85 15.25
CA LYS A 160 11.39 11.26 14.83
C LYS A 160 12.77 11.81 15.17
N SER A 161 13.50 11.19 16.10
CA SER A 161 14.91 11.53 16.33
C SER A 161 15.81 11.25 15.11
N PHE A 162 15.33 10.48 14.12
CA PHE A 162 16.00 10.27 12.83
C PHE A 162 15.62 11.33 11.78
N ALA A 163 14.66 12.21 12.06
CA ALA A 163 14.20 13.20 11.10
C ALA A 163 15.12 14.43 11.04
N LYS A 164 15.31 15.00 9.85
CA LYS A 164 16.16 16.18 9.59
C LYS A 164 15.66 17.46 10.29
N ASP A 165 14.37 17.50 10.59
CA ASP A 165 13.64 18.55 11.30
C ASP A 165 13.23 18.12 12.72
N GLY A 166 13.79 17.02 13.23
CA GLY A 166 13.58 16.50 14.57
C GLY A 166 14.40 17.22 15.65
N LYS A 167 14.10 16.93 16.92
CA LYS A 167 14.96 17.32 18.05
C LYS A 167 16.26 16.51 18.02
N ALA A 168 17.38 17.13 18.41
CA ALA A 168 18.67 16.46 18.50
C ALA A 168 18.62 15.19 19.38
N PRO A 169 19.38 14.13 19.06
CA PRO A 169 19.33 12.86 19.78
C PRO A 169 19.73 13.01 21.25
N LEU A 170 19.06 12.24 22.13
CA LEU A 170 19.27 12.27 23.59
C LEU A 170 20.66 11.78 24.04
N SER A 171 21.44 11.16 23.15
CA SER A 171 22.80 10.69 23.43
C SER A 171 23.76 10.96 22.26
N PRO A 172 24.97 11.49 22.52
CA PRO A 172 26.02 11.65 21.50
C PRO A 172 26.67 10.32 21.07
N SER A 173 26.31 9.18 21.67
CA SER A 173 26.85 7.86 21.27
C SER A 173 26.10 7.20 20.09
N CYS A 174 25.20 7.92 19.41
CA CYS A 174 24.51 7.40 18.25
C CYS A 174 25.49 7.19 17.09
N LEU A 175 25.74 5.93 16.72
CA LEU A 175 26.44 5.57 15.50
C LEU A 175 25.78 6.23 14.29
N ASP A 176 26.63 6.79 13.43
CA ASP A 176 26.24 7.44 12.19
C ASP A 176 25.55 6.43 11.25
N ILE A 177 24.30 6.74 10.90
CA ILE A 177 23.44 5.90 10.10
C ILE A 177 23.91 5.89 8.64
N GLU A 178 24.51 6.99 8.18
CA GLU A 178 25.10 7.03 6.84
C GLU A 178 26.21 5.99 6.74
N LYS A 179 27.02 5.78 7.77
CA LYS A 179 28.03 4.69 7.79
C LYS A 179 27.38 3.31 7.74
N SER A 180 26.30 3.10 8.50
CA SER A 180 25.57 1.83 8.55
C SER A 180 24.93 1.44 7.19
N PHE A 181 24.49 2.42 6.39
CA PHE A 181 24.02 2.18 5.02
C PHE A 181 25.14 2.25 3.96
N GLN A 182 26.23 2.99 4.19
CA GLN A 182 27.42 2.99 3.32
C GLN A 182 28.16 1.64 3.33
N ASP A 183 28.02 0.85 4.38
CA ASP A 183 28.48 -0.55 4.45
C ASP A 183 27.56 -1.53 3.69
N LEU A 184 26.33 -1.11 3.35
CA LEU A 184 25.38 -1.83 2.51
C LEU A 184 25.40 -1.35 1.05
N LYS A 185 26.60 -1.07 0.50
CA LYS A 185 26.76 -0.80 -0.94
C LYS A 185 26.33 -2.02 -1.76
N PHE A 186 25.22 -1.94 -2.47
CA PHE A 186 24.80 -3.03 -3.36
C PHE A 186 25.62 -3.03 -4.64
N CYS A 187 26.16 -4.19 -5.03
CA CYS A 187 26.98 -4.32 -6.24
C CYS A 187 26.10 -4.13 -7.50
N PRO A 188 26.41 -3.17 -8.40
CA PRO A 188 25.57 -2.87 -9.55
C PRO A 188 25.51 -4.00 -10.60
N LYS A 189 26.39 -5.02 -10.51
CA LYS A 189 26.35 -6.20 -11.39
C LYS A 189 25.38 -7.29 -10.94
N ASN A 190 25.10 -7.43 -9.64
CA ASN A 190 24.36 -8.57 -9.10
C ASN A 190 23.37 -8.26 -7.96
N GLY A 191 23.22 -7.00 -7.55
CA GLY A 191 22.25 -6.57 -6.54
C GLY A 191 22.53 -7.08 -5.11
N ARG A 192 23.74 -7.59 -4.81
CA ARG A 192 24.10 -8.11 -3.48
C ARG A 192 24.86 -7.06 -2.65
N PRO A 193 24.74 -7.06 -1.31
CA PRO A 193 25.60 -6.26 -0.43
C PRO A 193 27.10 -6.54 -0.69
N CYS A 194 27.87 -5.49 -0.93
CA CYS A 194 29.28 -5.53 -1.29
C CYS A 194 30.13 -4.92 -0.18
N ARG A 195 31.10 -5.67 0.33
CA ARG A 195 32.00 -5.24 1.41
C ARG A 195 33.15 -4.31 0.94
N GLY A 196 33.15 -3.89 -0.32
CA GLY A 196 34.22 -3.08 -0.91
C GLY A 196 35.54 -3.82 -1.15
N ASP A 197 35.62 -5.12 -0.83
CA ASP A 197 36.79 -5.94 -1.06
C ASP A 197 36.96 -6.22 -2.56
N HIS A 198 38.09 -5.79 -3.13
CA HIS A 198 38.36 -5.88 -4.57
C HIS A 198 38.64 -7.31 -5.05
N SER A 199 38.65 -8.30 -4.15
CA SER A 199 38.78 -9.74 -4.43
C SER A 199 37.51 -10.39 -5.03
N CYS A 200 36.85 -9.71 -5.97
CA CYS A 200 35.79 -10.33 -6.77
C CYS A 200 36.41 -11.22 -7.86
N SER A 201 36.59 -12.50 -7.56
CA SER A 201 36.83 -13.50 -8.60
C SER A 201 35.69 -13.47 -9.62
N SER A 202 36.02 -13.74 -10.89
CA SER A 202 35.07 -13.73 -12.01
C SER A 202 34.15 -14.97 -12.01
N GLY A 203 33.61 -15.33 -10.84
CA GLY A 203 32.40 -16.12 -10.77
C GLY A 203 31.31 -15.33 -11.46
N GLU A 204 30.81 -15.87 -12.56
CA GLU A 204 29.82 -15.22 -13.40
C GLU A 204 28.69 -14.69 -12.51
N ALA A 205 28.40 -13.39 -12.63
CA ALA A 205 27.10 -12.93 -12.23
C ALA A 205 26.13 -13.66 -13.16
N THR A 206 25.55 -14.75 -12.68
CA THR A 206 24.27 -15.23 -13.16
C THR A 206 23.29 -14.10 -12.87
N ALA A 207 23.24 -13.15 -13.80
CA ALA A 207 21.98 -12.57 -14.17
C ALA A 207 21.03 -13.76 -14.25
N ALA A 208 20.00 -13.76 -13.38
CA ALA A 208 18.83 -14.55 -13.68
C ALA A 208 18.44 -14.12 -15.09
N ALA A 209 18.68 -15.01 -16.05
CA ALA A 209 18.40 -14.70 -17.43
C ALA A 209 16.93 -14.31 -17.53
N ALA A 210 16.57 -13.52 -18.53
CA ALA A 210 15.21 -13.58 -19.05
C ALA A 210 15.03 -14.95 -19.73
N GLY A 211 14.98 -16.00 -18.90
CA GLY A 211 14.60 -17.34 -19.31
C GLY A 211 13.10 -17.37 -19.55
N PRO A 212 12.61 -18.33 -20.35
CA PRO A 212 11.18 -18.47 -20.57
C PRO A 212 10.45 -18.66 -19.24
N VAL A 213 9.29 -18.01 -19.14
CA VAL A 213 8.28 -18.08 -18.05
C VAL A 213 8.66 -18.99 -16.89
N HIS A 214 9.05 -18.41 -15.75
CA HIS A 214 9.31 -19.17 -14.54
C HIS A 214 8.02 -19.85 -14.06
N LEU A 215 7.87 -21.13 -14.38
CA LEU A 215 6.76 -21.98 -13.96
C LEU A 215 7.12 -22.68 -12.65
N PHE A 216 6.54 -22.26 -11.52
CA PHE A 216 6.53 -23.11 -10.33
C PHE A 216 5.27 -23.98 -10.38
N ALA A 217 5.43 -25.29 -10.33
CA ALA A 217 4.34 -26.24 -10.32
C ALA A 217 4.51 -27.15 -9.11
N ALA A 218 3.48 -27.20 -8.26
CA ALA A 218 3.40 -28.09 -7.12
C ALA A 218 2.00 -28.72 -7.11
N ALA A 219 1.94 -30.05 -7.17
CA ALA A 219 0.71 -30.81 -7.36
C ALA A 219 -0.13 -30.29 -8.56
N ASP A 220 -1.30 -29.72 -8.29
CA ASP A 220 -2.31 -29.25 -9.23
C ASP A 220 -2.24 -27.74 -9.52
N VAL A 221 -1.42 -26.99 -8.79
CA VAL A 221 -1.37 -25.52 -8.84
C VAL A 221 -0.13 -25.03 -9.59
N LYS A 222 -0.33 -24.08 -10.50
CA LYS A 222 0.72 -23.47 -11.33
C LYS A 222 0.94 -22.01 -10.94
N TRP A 223 2.19 -21.55 -10.98
CA TRP A 223 2.57 -20.14 -10.89
C TRP A 223 3.37 -19.76 -12.12
N PHE A 224 2.87 -18.81 -12.90
CA PHE A 224 3.50 -18.28 -14.11
C PHE A 224 4.07 -16.89 -13.80
N ARG A 225 5.23 -16.56 -14.38
CA ARG A 225 5.82 -15.22 -14.31
C ARG A 225 6.20 -14.73 -15.71
N PRO A 226 5.24 -14.15 -16.47
CA PRO A 226 5.53 -13.52 -17.75
C PRO A 226 6.43 -12.29 -17.60
N THR A 227 7.25 -12.04 -18.61
CA THR A 227 8.23 -10.95 -18.68
C THR A 227 7.87 -9.87 -19.71
N SER A 228 6.86 -10.14 -20.55
CA SER A 228 6.30 -9.21 -21.53
C SER A 228 4.77 -9.28 -21.57
N LEU A 229 4.12 -8.27 -22.16
CA LEU A 229 2.67 -8.23 -22.31
C LEU A 229 2.18 -9.37 -23.21
N THR A 230 2.93 -9.71 -24.25
CA THR A 230 2.63 -10.84 -25.14
C THR A 230 2.63 -12.16 -24.39
N GLU A 231 3.64 -12.42 -23.55
CA GLU A 231 3.70 -13.63 -22.71
C GLU A 231 2.53 -13.69 -21.71
N LEU A 232 2.14 -12.55 -21.13
CA LEU A 232 1.00 -12.47 -20.22
C LEU A 232 -0.31 -12.83 -20.93
N LEU A 233 -0.57 -12.24 -22.10
CA LEU A 233 -1.80 -12.49 -22.86
C LEU A 233 -1.87 -13.97 -23.30
N VAL A 234 -0.78 -14.53 -23.82
CA VAL A 234 -0.68 -15.95 -24.19
C VAL A 234 -0.86 -16.86 -22.97
N ALA A 235 -0.28 -16.53 -21.82
CA ALA A 235 -0.46 -17.32 -20.59
C ALA A 235 -1.92 -17.29 -20.10
N VAL A 236 -2.60 -16.15 -20.18
CA VAL A 236 -4.03 -16.04 -19.82
C VAL A 236 -4.90 -16.81 -20.80
N GLU A 237 -4.63 -16.77 -22.11
CA GLU A 237 -5.35 -17.55 -23.13
C GLU A 237 -5.17 -19.06 -22.93
N GLN A 238 -3.94 -19.54 -22.70
CA GLN A 238 -3.65 -20.96 -22.39
C GLN A 238 -4.31 -21.45 -21.10
N LEU A 239 -4.64 -20.55 -20.19
CA LEU A 239 -5.36 -20.83 -18.95
C LEU A 239 -6.87 -20.59 -19.05
N SER A 240 -7.40 -20.28 -20.25
CA SER A 240 -8.83 -20.14 -20.47
C SER A 240 -9.59 -21.41 -20.03
N GLY A 241 -10.70 -21.22 -19.33
CA GLY A 241 -11.47 -22.29 -18.68
C GLY A 241 -10.95 -22.76 -17.31
N GLN A 242 -9.77 -22.35 -16.88
CA GLN A 242 -9.26 -22.61 -15.52
C GLN A 242 -9.60 -21.47 -14.54
N SER A 243 -9.56 -21.76 -13.24
CA SER A 243 -9.60 -20.74 -12.18
C SER A 243 -8.22 -20.06 -12.06
N VAL A 244 -8.10 -18.82 -12.52
CA VAL A 244 -6.83 -18.08 -12.60
C VAL A 244 -6.85 -16.83 -11.72
N LYS A 245 -5.76 -16.58 -10.99
CA LYS A 245 -5.52 -15.33 -10.26
C LYS A 245 -4.36 -14.54 -10.87
N LEU A 246 -4.61 -13.32 -11.35
CA LEU A 246 -3.51 -12.37 -11.62
C LEU A 246 -2.99 -11.83 -10.29
N VAL A 247 -1.68 -11.94 -10.07
CA VAL A 247 -1.03 -11.55 -8.80
C VAL A 247 -0.07 -10.40 -9.04
N ARG A 248 -0.17 -9.37 -8.19
CA ARG A 248 0.87 -8.33 -8.08
C ARG A 248 1.38 -8.22 -6.64
N GLY A 249 0.59 -7.65 -5.73
CA GLY A 249 0.90 -7.62 -4.29
C GLY A 249 0.01 -8.49 -3.41
N ASP A 250 -0.95 -9.20 -4.03
CA ASP A 250 -1.94 -10.09 -3.39
C ASP A 250 -2.75 -9.49 -2.21
N THR A 251 -2.77 -8.16 -2.06
CA THR A 251 -3.36 -7.49 -0.89
C THR A 251 -4.85 -7.75 -0.71
N GLY A 252 -5.58 -8.07 -1.79
CA GLY A 252 -6.98 -8.47 -1.74
C GLY A 252 -7.27 -9.72 -0.91
N LYS A 253 -6.26 -10.61 -0.73
CA LYS A 253 -6.35 -11.78 0.17
C LYS A 253 -6.61 -11.39 1.62
N GLY A 254 -6.27 -10.16 2.02
CA GLY A 254 -6.60 -9.65 3.36
C GLY A 254 -8.09 -9.38 3.55
N VAL A 255 -8.81 -9.03 2.48
CA VAL A 255 -10.26 -8.77 2.51
C VAL A 255 -11.01 -10.09 2.27
N TYR A 256 -10.80 -10.71 1.10
CA TYR A 256 -11.46 -11.95 0.69
C TYR A 256 -10.55 -13.15 0.95
N LYS A 257 -10.44 -13.52 2.23
CA LYS A 257 -9.51 -14.57 2.73
C LYS A 257 -9.80 -15.96 2.17
N THR A 258 -11.01 -16.20 1.68
CA THR A 258 -11.50 -17.48 1.14
C THR A 258 -11.50 -17.53 -0.39
N ASP A 259 -10.99 -16.52 -1.09
CA ASP A 259 -10.95 -16.50 -2.56
C ASP A 259 -10.14 -17.68 -3.12
N GLY A 260 -10.76 -18.42 -4.05
CA GLY A 260 -10.20 -19.61 -4.69
C GLY A 260 -10.99 -20.88 -4.37
N PRO A 261 -10.39 -22.08 -4.50
CA PRO A 261 -9.02 -22.31 -4.96
C PRO A 261 -8.79 -21.86 -6.41
N PHE A 262 -7.55 -21.48 -6.71
CA PHE A 262 -7.10 -21.15 -8.06
C PHE A 262 -6.16 -22.26 -8.56
N GLN A 263 -6.36 -22.68 -9.81
CA GLN A 263 -5.53 -23.67 -10.49
C GLN A 263 -4.25 -23.03 -11.05
N ALA A 264 -4.28 -21.73 -11.33
CA ALA A 264 -3.11 -20.98 -11.76
C ALA A 264 -3.05 -19.58 -11.14
N TYR A 265 -1.82 -19.14 -10.88
CA TYR A 265 -1.46 -17.79 -10.47
C TYR A 265 -0.53 -17.20 -11.52
N VAL A 266 -0.69 -15.92 -11.87
CA VAL A 266 0.16 -15.24 -12.88
C VAL A 266 0.73 -13.97 -12.27
N ASP A 267 2.03 -13.96 -11.98
CA ASP A 267 2.74 -12.80 -11.42
C ASP A 267 3.04 -11.76 -12.50
N VAL A 268 2.29 -10.66 -12.49
CA VAL A 268 2.41 -9.58 -13.47
C VAL A 268 3.55 -8.61 -13.18
N LYS A 269 4.36 -8.83 -12.13
CA LYS A 269 5.49 -7.95 -11.78
C LYS A 269 6.66 -8.02 -12.77
N GLY A 270 6.73 -9.06 -13.61
CA GLY A 270 7.73 -9.16 -14.69
C GLY A 270 7.42 -8.29 -15.90
N VAL A 271 6.16 -7.88 -16.10
CA VAL A 271 5.69 -7.22 -17.32
C VAL A 271 5.86 -5.70 -17.22
N ALA A 272 6.94 -5.18 -17.81
CA ALA A 272 7.34 -3.77 -17.70
C ALA A 272 6.29 -2.80 -18.25
N GLU A 273 5.58 -3.19 -19.31
CA GLU A 273 4.55 -2.41 -19.99
C GLU A 273 3.38 -2.05 -19.06
N LEU A 274 3.14 -2.85 -18.02
CA LEU A 274 2.08 -2.60 -17.03
C LEU A 274 2.49 -1.63 -15.90
N PHE A 275 3.76 -1.19 -15.86
CA PHE A 275 4.25 -0.19 -14.90
C PHE A 275 4.44 1.21 -15.50
N ALA A 276 4.22 1.37 -16.81
CA ALA A 276 4.33 2.66 -17.47
C ALA A 276 3.32 3.69 -16.92
N VAL A 277 3.77 4.94 -16.80
CA VAL A 277 2.92 6.11 -16.53
C VAL A 277 3.35 7.20 -17.49
N SER A 278 2.41 7.80 -18.21
CA SER A 278 2.68 8.85 -19.20
C SER A 278 1.55 9.87 -19.24
N LEU A 279 1.89 11.16 -19.23
CA LEU A 279 0.92 12.23 -19.50
C LEU A 279 0.59 12.26 -21.00
N GLU A 280 -0.69 12.30 -21.33
CA GLU A 280 -1.22 12.41 -22.68
C GLU A 280 -2.18 13.61 -22.76
N ALA A 281 -2.51 14.04 -23.98
CA ALA A 281 -3.37 15.21 -24.22
C ALA A 281 -4.80 15.09 -23.62
N THR A 282 -5.22 13.89 -23.21
CA THR A 282 -6.52 13.61 -22.58
C THR A 282 -6.42 13.23 -21.10
N GLY A 283 -5.25 13.29 -20.49
CA GLY A 283 -5.02 12.91 -19.08
C GLY A 283 -3.84 11.96 -18.87
N LEU A 284 -3.76 11.35 -17.69
CA LEU A 284 -2.66 10.47 -17.30
C LEU A 284 -2.95 9.01 -17.71
N ARG A 285 -2.15 8.44 -18.62
CA ARG A 285 -2.17 6.98 -18.88
C ARG A 285 -1.37 6.27 -17.79
N VAL A 286 -1.98 5.26 -17.18
CA VAL A 286 -1.42 4.51 -16.05
C VAL A 286 -1.52 3.00 -16.33
N GLY A 287 -0.40 2.29 -16.27
CA GLY A 287 -0.36 0.83 -16.41
C GLY A 287 -1.02 0.10 -15.24
N SER A 288 -1.61 -1.07 -15.48
CA SER A 288 -2.42 -1.79 -14.49
C SER A 288 -1.65 -2.31 -13.28
N SER A 289 -0.34 -2.50 -13.39
CA SER A 289 0.53 -2.94 -12.28
C SER A 289 1.02 -1.77 -11.41
N VAL A 290 0.84 -0.51 -11.82
CA VAL A 290 1.23 0.69 -11.04
C VAL A 290 0.60 0.67 -9.64
N SER A 291 1.36 1.09 -8.62
CA SER A 291 0.89 1.10 -7.23
C SER A 291 0.02 2.28 -6.89
N LEU A 292 -0.85 2.13 -5.89
CA LEU A 292 -1.66 3.24 -5.41
C LEU A 292 -0.78 4.41 -4.97
N ASN A 293 0.35 4.16 -4.30
CA ASN A 293 1.30 5.23 -3.97
C ASN A 293 1.99 5.84 -5.19
N LYS A 294 2.37 5.06 -6.22
CA LYS A 294 2.96 5.63 -7.44
C LYS A 294 1.94 6.43 -8.24
N LEU A 295 0.68 5.99 -8.27
CA LEU A 295 -0.45 6.72 -8.85
C LEU A 295 -0.69 8.04 -8.10
N ILE A 296 -0.80 8.01 -6.76
CA ILE A 296 -0.91 9.22 -5.92
C ILE A 296 0.25 10.18 -6.19
N GLY A 297 1.49 9.67 -6.27
CA GLY A 297 2.67 10.46 -6.59
C GLY A 297 2.56 11.14 -7.95
N SER A 298 2.27 10.39 -9.00
CA SER A 298 2.17 10.95 -10.36
C SER A 298 0.94 11.83 -10.59
N LEU A 299 -0.15 11.66 -9.82
CA LEU A 299 -1.26 12.62 -9.82
C LEU A 299 -0.88 13.94 -9.12
N ARG A 300 -0.13 13.89 -8.01
CA ARG A 300 0.39 15.09 -7.33
C ARG A 300 1.42 15.84 -8.18
N GLU A 301 2.27 15.09 -8.88
CA GLU A 301 3.30 15.61 -9.80
C GLU A 301 2.71 16.42 -10.96
N HIS A 302 1.49 16.08 -11.42
CA HIS A 302 0.78 16.72 -12.53
C HIS A 302 -0.51 17.43 -12.07
N ALA A 303 -0.60 17.83 -10.80
CA ALA A 303 -1.82 18.38 -10.21
C ALA A 303 -2.29 19.70 -10.86
N ASP A 304 -1.40 20.40 -11.55
CA ASP A 304 -1.63 21.58 -12.37
C ASP A 304 -2.34 21.27 -13.71
N GLN A 305 -2.25 20.02 -14.19
CA GLN A 305 -2.82 19.59 -15.48
C GLN A 305 -4.32 19.27 -15.39
N SER A 306 -4.86 19.02 -14.20
CA SER A 306 -6.29 18.83 -13.97
C SER A 306 -6.66 19.01 -12.50
N GLU A 307 -7.69 19.81 -12.22
CA GLU A 307 -8.28 19.99 -10.88
C GLU A 307 -8.64 18.65 -10.21
N SER A 308 -9.03 17.65 -11.02
CA SER A 308 -9.38 16.31 -10.52
C SER A 308 -8.18 15.53 -9.96
N PHE A 309 -6.95 15.81 -10.38
CA PHE A 309 -5.78 15.02 -9.99
C PHE A 309 -5.40 15.23 -8.53
N ALA A 310 -5.43 16.47 -8.05
CA ALA A 310 -5.18 16.79 -6.63
C ALA A 310 -6.19 16.11 -5.71
N ALA A 311 -7.49 16.26 -6.02
CA ALA A 311 -8.58 15.65 -5.26
C ALA A 311 -8.52 14.11 -5.28
N THR A 312 -8.25 13.52 -6.45
CA THR A 312 -8.05 12.07 -6.63
C THR A 312 -6.89 11.58 -5.76
N ALA A 313 -5.74 12.27 -5.78
CA ALA A 313 -4.58 11.90 -4.99
C ALA A 313 -4.82 12.03 -3.47
N GLU A 314 -5.58 13.03 -3.03
CA GLU A 314 -5.97 13.18 -1.63
C GLU A 314 -6.89 12.04 -1.18
N HIS A 315 -7.91 11.70 -1.97
CA HIS A 315 -8.80 10.59 -1.65
C HIS A 315 -8.07 9.24 -1.64
N LEU A 316 -7.28 8.94 -2.69
CA LEU A 316 -6.50 7.71 -2.75
C LEU A 316 -5.49 7.59 -1.59
N SER A 317 -4.98 8.70 -1.05
CA SER A 317 -4.08 8.67 0.12
C SER A 317 -4.75 8.20 1.42
N LYS A 318 -6.08 8.22 1.49
CA LYS A 318 -6.88 7.73 2.63
C LYS A 318 -7.23 6.24 2.50
N VAL A 319 -6.93 5.62 1.35
CA VAL A 319 -7.21 4.19 1.09
C VAL A 319 -6.12 3.31 1.69
N ALA A 320 -6.50 2.46 2.64
CA ALA A 320 -5.60 1.57 3.38
C ALA A 320 -4.41 2.29 4.03
N ASN A 321 -3.30 1.58 4.28
CA ASN A 321 -2.04 2.16 4.77
C ASN A 321 -0.97 2.21 3.66
N GLN A 322 0.11 2.97 3.87
CA GLN A 322 1.13 3.27 2.87
C GLN A 322 1.80 2.00 2.32
N SER A 323 2.07 1.02 3.17
CA SER A 323 2.69 -0.25 2.77
C SER A 323 1.73 -1.16 1.99
N VAL A 324 0.43 -1.17 2.34
CA VAL A 324 -0.62 -1.80 1.50
C VAL A 324 -0.76 -1.04 0.18
N ARG A 325 -0.66 0.29 0.13
CA ARG A 325 -0.66 1.08 -1.12
C ARG A 325 0.60 0.90 -1.97
N ASN A 326 1.73 0.52 -1.38
CA ASN A 326 2.95 0.14 -2.12
C ASN A 326 2.75 -1.20 -2.84
N ALA A 327 2.21 -2.21 -2.16
CA ALA A 327 1.97 -3.55 -2.70
C ALA A 327 0.71 -3.66 -3.58
N GLY A 328 -0.34 -2.90 -3.26
CA GLY A 328 -1.61 -2.87 -3.98
C GLY A 328 -1.51 -2.06 -5.28
N GLY A 329 -2.14 -2.57 -6.34
CA GLY A 329 -2.32 -1.85 -7.61
C GLY A 329 -3.74 -1.36 -7.78
N TRP A 330 -3.93 -0.25 -8.48
CA TRP A 330 -5.26 0.33 -8.72
C TRP A 330 -6.15 -0.67 -9.49
N ALA A 331 -5.65 -1.29 -10.57
CA ALA A 331 -6.41 -2.25 -11.36
C ALA A 331 -6.75 -3.52 -10.56
N GLY A 332 -5.85 -3.95 -9.66
CA GLY A 332 -6.14 -5.06 -8.74
C GLY A 332 -7.31 -4.75 -7.80
N ASN A 333 -7.43 -3.51 -7.32
CA ASN A 333 -8.59 -3.06 -6.54
C ASN A 333 -9.88 -3.02 -7.39
N LEU A 334 -9.80 -2.54 -8.64
CA LEU A 334 -10.97 -2.55 -9.54
C LEU A 334 -11.41 -3.97 -9.90
N MET A 335 -10.47 -4.91 -10.08
CA MET A 335 -10.79 -6.32 -10.28
C MET A 335 -11.42 -6.97 -9.04
N MET A 336 -11.03 -6.58 -7.82
CA MET A 336 -11.76 -6.99 -6.61
C MET A 336 -13.20 -6.46 -6.63
N LYS A 337 -13.43 -5.20 -7.03
CA LYS A 337 -14.78 -4.62 -7.15
C LYS A 337 -15.62 -5.27 -8.26
N HIS A 338 -14.97 -5.76 -9.31
CA HIS A 338 -15.61 -6.52 -10.39
C HIS A 338 -16.08 -7.89 -9.91
N ALA A 339 -15.18 -8.65 -9.27
CA ALA A 339 -15.47 -9.99 -8.75
C ALA A 339 -16.47 -9.98 -7.58
N HIS A 340 -16.30 -9.02 -6.65
CA HIS A 340 -17.09 -8.89 -5.42
C HIS A 340 -17.87 -7.57 -5.45
N ARG A 341 -19.15 -7.63 -5.83
CA ARG A 341 -20.00 -6.44 -6.06
C ARG A 341 -20.26 -5.64 -4.78
N ASP A 342 -20.30 -6.33 -3.65
CA ASP A 342 -20.38 -5.83 -2.29
C ASP A 342 -19.15 -5.01 -1.86
N PHE A 343 -17.99 -5.21 -2.49
CA PHE A 343 -16.75 -4.55 -2.10
C PHE A 343 -16.91 -3.02 -2.13
N VAL A 344 -16.71 -2.35 -1.00
CA VAL A 344 -16.76 -0.88 -0.91
C VAL A 344 -15.40 -0.34 -1.33
N SER A 345 -15.27 -0.03 -2.62
CA SER A 345 -14.02 0.47 -3.21
C SER A 345 -14.06 1.99 -3.38
N ASP A 346 -13.35 2.70 -2.49
CA ASP A 346 -13.07 4.13 -2.66
C ASP A 346 -12.24 4.41 -3.94
N VAL A 347 -11.37 3.48 -4.34
CA VAL A 347 -10.58 3.60 -5.58
C VAL A 347 -11.50 3.62 -6.80
N PHE A 348 -12.51 2.74 -6.84
CA PHE A 348 -13.50 2.73 -7.92
C PHE A 348 -14.30 4.03 -7.95
N VAL A 349 -14.86 4.45 -6.80
CA VAL A 349 -15.70 5.66 -6.72
C VAL A 349 -14.93 6.91 -7.15
N VAL A 350 -13.69 7.07 -6.71
CA VAL A 350 -12.86 8.24 -7.02
C VAL A 350 -12.43 8.23 -8.50
N LEU A 351 -12.10 7.07 -9.07
CA LEU A 351 -11.73 6.97 -10.49
C LEU A 351 -12.94 7.17 -11.42
N GLU A 352 -14.15 6.70 -11.04
CA GLU A 352 -15.40 6.98 -11.77
C GLU A 352 -15.71 8.48 -11.73
N ALA A 353 -15.64 9.11 -10.55
CA ALA A 353 -15.83 10.56 -10.41
C ALA A 353 -14.80 11.40 -11.21
N ALA A 354 -13.58 10.88 -11.41
CA ALA A 354 -12.57 11.48 -12.27
C ALA A 354 -12.77 11.21 -13.77
N GLY A 355 -13.83 10.50 -14.18
CA GLY A 355 -14.11 10.17 -15.58
C GLY A 355 -13.13 9.17 -16.20
N THR A 356 -12.51 8.32 -15.37
CA THR A 356 -11.45 7.39 -15.79
C THR A 356 -11.98 6.37 -16.80
N LYS A 357 -11.15 6.05 -17.81
CA LYS A 357 -11.43 5.00 -18.79
C LYS A 357 -10.46 3.84 -18.64
N ILE A 358 -10.99 2.62 -18.70
CA ILE A 358 -10.23 1.38 -18.61
C ILE A 358 -9.99 0.85 -20.01
N ARG A 359 -8.72 0.61 -20.33
CA ARG A 359 -8.29 -0.14 -21.51
C ARG A 359 -8.15 -1.61 -21.15
N ILE A 360 -8.95 -2.48 -21.78
CA ILE A 360 -8.84 -3.93 -21.67
C ILE A 360 -8.26 -4.46 -22.99
N SER A 361 -7.21 -5.26 -22.89
CA SER A 361 -6.55 -5.88 -24.05
C SER A 361 -6.60 -7.41 -23.92
N ASP A 362 -6.84 -8.07 -25.04
CA ASP A 362 -6.79 -9.50 -25.27
C ASP A 362 -5.80 -9.78 -26.41
N VAL A 363 -5.44 -11.04 -26.66
CA VAL A 363 -4.47 -11.45 -27.71
C VAL A 363 -4.85 -10.89 -29.10
N SER A 364 -6.16 -10.73 -29.36
CA SER A 364 -6.71 -10.32 -30.66
C SER A 364 -7.51 -9.02 -30.66
N SER A 365 -7.73 -8.37 -29.52
CA SER A 365 -8.63 -7.21 -29.42
C SER A 365 -8.28 -6.24 -28.30
N GLU A 366 -8.71 -4.99 -28.45
CA GLU A 366 -8.62 -3.95 -27.41
C GLU A 366 -9.96 -3.21 -27.32
N ALA A 367 -10.40 -2.93 -26.09
CA ALA A 367 -11.60 -2.18 -25.79
C ALA A 367 -11.32 -1.08 -24.77
N TYR A 368 -11.97 0.07 -24.93
CA TYR A 368 -11.99 1.15 -23.95
C TYR A 368 -13.39 1.24 -23.35
N LEU A 369 -13.48 1.11 -22.03
CA LEU A 369 -14.71 1.11 -21.25
C LEU A 369 -14.69 2.20 -20.19
N ASP A 370 -15.84 2.81 -19.93
CA ASP A 370 -16.07 3.63 -18.74
C ASP A 370 -16.18 2.69 -17.50
N LEU A 371 -15.97 3.16 -16.26
CA LEU A 371 -15.83 2.26 -15.10
C LEU A 371 -17.12 1.46 -14.79
N VAL A 372 -18.31 2.04 -14.94
CA VAL A 372 -19.60 1.31 -14.90
C VAL A 372 -19.73 0.25 -16.01
N GLN A 373 -19.23 0.53 -17.22
CA GLN A 373 -19.24 -0.46 -18.31
C GLN A 373 -18.27 -1.61 -18.03
N PHE A 374 -17.09 -1.31 -17.47
CA PHE A 374 -16.15 -2.32 -16.98
C PHE A 374 -16.81 -3.22 -15.92
N LEU A 375 -17.58 -2.66 -14.97
CA LEU A 375 -18.34 -3.47 -14.03
C LEU A 375 -19.30 -4.42 -14.74
N SER A 376 -20.04 -3.96 -15.75
CA SER A 376 -21.01 -4.81 -16.47
C SER A 376 -20.37 -5.81 -17.44
N LYS A 377 -19.09 -5.66 -17.77
CA LYS A 377 -18.38 -6.52 -18.72
C LYS A 377 -18.14 -7.92 -18.13
N ASP A 378 -18.64 -8.97 -18.78
CA ASP A 378 -18.15 -10.32 -18.51
C ASP A 378 -16.69 -10.45 -18.99
N MET A 379 -15.80 -10.85 -18.10
CA MET A 379 -14.38 -11.07 -18.37
C MET A 379 -14.11 -12.45 -19.02
N LYS A 380 -15.16 -13.23 -19.33
CA LYS A 380 -15.09 -14.52 -20.04
C LYS A 380 -15.49 -14.46 -21.52
N GLY A 381 -15.79 -13.28 -22.08
CA GLY A 381 -16.03 -13.13 -23.52
C GLY A 381 -16.83 -11.89 -23.94
N LYS A 382 -16.61 -11.46 -25.19
CA LYS A 382 -17.35 -10.53 -26.08
C LYS A 382 -18.86 -10.34 -25.80
N ASP A 383 -19.55 -9.20 -25.94
CA ASP A 383 -19.30 -7.85 -26.53
C ASP A 383 -20.31 -6.80 -25.97
N GLY A 384 -20.20 -5.50 -26.33
CA GLY A 384 -21.34 -4.54 -26.36
C GLY A 384 -21.19 -3.17 -25.66
N GLY A 385 -21.27 -2.05 -26.42
CA GLY A 385 -21.35 -0.65 -25.91
C GLY A 385 -22.80 -0.18 -25.61
N GLN A 386 -23.08 1.02 -25.07
CA GLN A 386 -22.81 2.35 -25.68
C GLN A 386 -22.86 3.52 -24.64
N ARG A 387 -22.97 4.78 -25.11
CA ARG A 387 -22.64 6.07 -24.44
C ARG A 387 -23.63 7.18 -24.91
N VAL A 388 -23.88 8.34 -24.26
CA VAL A 388 -23.34 9.02 -23.04
C VAL A 388 -24.33 10.10 -22.51
N VAL A 389 -24.14 10.60 -21.28
CA VAL A 389 -24.64 11.92 -20.75
C VAL A 389 -23.41 12.73 -20.30
N THR A 390 -23.50 14.06 -20.19
CA THR A 390 -22.37 14.95 -20.58
C THR A 390 -21.48 15.64 -19.53
N ALA A 391 -21.50 15.46 -18.21
CA ALA A 391 -22.24 14.59 -17.30
C ALA A 391 -22.28 15.24 -15.90
N ALA A 392 -22.88 14.55 -14.93
CA ALA A 392 -22.51 14.60 -13.51
C ALA A 392 -22.52 13.15 -13.01
N SER A 393 -21.66 12.78 -12.06
CA SER A 393 -21.69 11.45 -11.42
C SER A 393 -21.55 11.58 -9.91
N LEU A 394 -22.53 11.04 -9.19
CA LEU A 394 -22.70 11.08 -7.75
C LEU A 394 -22.93 9.66 -7.25
N VAL A 395 -21.82 8.91 -7.10
CA VAL A 395 -21.83 7.51 -6.68
C VAL A 395 -21.53 7.39 -5.19
N TYR A 396 -22.34 6.62 -4.46
CA TYR A 396 -22.17 6.36 -3.04
C TYR A 396 -21.98 4.86 -2.76
N GLY A 397 -20.92 4.54 -2.01
CA GLY A 397 -20.72 3.22 -1.40
C GLY A 397 -21.28 3.17 0.03
N GLY A 398 -21.65 1.97 0.49
CA GLY A 398 -22.06 1.72 1.88
C GLY A 398 -23.41 2.31 2.31
N VAL A 399 -24.08 3.12 1.50
CA VAL A 399 -25.44 3.64 1.80
C VAL A 399 -26.48 2.53 1.75
N ALA A 400 -26.35 1.60 0.81
CA ALA A 400 -27.18 0.41 0.64
C ALA A 400 -26.26 -0.82 0.41
N PRO A 401 -26.78 -2.06 0.28
CA PRO A 401 -25.95 -3.24 0.05
C PRO A 401 -25.22 -3.25 -1.31
N GLY A 402 -25.71 -2.47 -2.27
CA GLY A 402 -25.03 -2.17 -3.53
C GLY A 402 -24.50 -0.74 -3.57
N PHE A 403 -23.85 -0.37 -4.68
CA PHE A 403 -23.57 1.04 -4.96
C PHE A 403 -24.89 1.79 -5.28
N VAL A 404 -24.95 3.07 -4.93
CA VAL A 404 -26.05 3.95 -5.32
C VAL A 404 -25.51 4.98 -6.31
N HIS A 405 -26.08 5.03 -7.50
CA HIS A 405 -25.85 6.07 -8.50
C HIS A 405 -27.02 7.08 -8.39
N ALA A 406 -26.73 8.34 -8.09
CA ALA A 406 -27.77 9.33 -7.81
C ALA A 406 -28.25 10.04 -9.08
N GLU A 407 -28.80 9.25 -10.01
CA GLU A 407 -29.14 9.68 -11.37
C GLU A 407 -30.16 10.82 -11.41
N ARG A 408 -31.05 10.97 -10.43
CA ARG A 408 -31.96 12.13 -10.35
C ARG A 408 -31.21 13.38 -9.92
N ALA A 409 -30.37 13.28 -8.89
CA ALA A 409 -29.55 14.38 -8.43
C ALA A 409 -28.58 14.88 -9.52
N GLU A 410 -27.97 13.95 -10.27
CA GLU A 410 -27.13 14.24 -11.44
C GLU A 410 -27.92 14.94 -12.55
N ARG A 411 -29.10 14.42 -12.93
CA ARG A 411 -29.99 15.08 -13.91
C ARG A 411 -30.44 16.46 -13.46
N PHE A 412 -30.63 16.68 -12.16
CA PHE A 412 -30.96 17.99 -11.61
C PHE A 412 -29.80 18.98 -11.72
N LEU A 413 -28.55 18.53 -11.61
CA LEU A 413 -27.33 19.35 -11.76
C LEU A 413 -27.07 19.83 -13.19
N LEU A 414 -27.56 19.11 -14.21
CA LEU A 414 -27.29 19.44 -15.62
C LEU A 414 -27.74 20.87 -15.94
N GLY A 415 -26.78 21.70 -16.37
CA GLY A 415 -27.01 23.10 -16.77
C GLY A 415 -27.22 24.08 -15.63
N LYS A 416 -26.91 23.72 -14.36
CA LYS A 416 -27.07 24.62 -13.21
C LYS A 416 -25.76 25.22 -12.72
N ASP A 417 -25.86 26.43 -12.21
CA ASP A 417 -24.76 27.14 -11.55
C ASP A 417 -24.48 26.53 -10.17
N VAL A 418 -23.27 25.99 -10.00
CA VAL A 418 -22.77 25.37 -8.76
C VAL A 418 -22.34 26.39 -7.69
N SER A 419 -22.33 27.69 -7.99
CA SER A 419 -22.15 28.75 -6.98
C SER A 419 -23.48 29.16 -6.31
N SER A 420 -24.63 28.75 -6.88
CA SER A 420 -25.95 29.15 -6.41
C SER A 420 -26.45 28.31 -5.23
N ALA A 421 -26.86 28.98 -4.15
CA ALA A 421 -27.48 28.32 -2.99
C ALA A 421 -28.80 27.58 -3.34
N ALA A 422 -29.52 28.05 -4.37
CA ALA A 422 -30.75 27.40 -4.83
C ALA A 422 -30.45 26.06 -5.55
N THR A 423 -29.34 25.98 -6.30
CA THR A 423 -28.86 24.73 -6.89
C THR A 423 -28.52 23.73 -5.79
N LEU A 424 -27.73 24.12 -4.80
CA LEU A 424 -27.37 23.27 -3.65
C LEU A 424 -28.60 22.68 -2.95
N GLN A 425 -29.54 23.53 -2.56
CA GLN A 425 -30.73 23.11 -1.83
C GLN A 425 -31.56 22.10 -2.63
N GLY A 426 -31.70 22.33 -3.95
CA GLY A 426 -32.42 21.42 -4.82
C GLY A 426 -31.74 20.06 -4.98
N VAL A 427 -30.41 20.01 -5.13
CA VAL A 427 -29.69 18.74 -5.26
C VAL A 427 -29.72 17.95 -3.95
N LEU A 428 -29.62 18.62 -2.80
CA LEU A 428 -29.77 17.96 -1.49
C LEU A 428 -31.16 17.33 -1.31
N LEU A 429 -32.23 17.96 -1.81
CA LEU A 429 -33.59 17.40 -1.79
C LEU A 429 -33.74 16.18 -2.71
N GLU A 430 -33.16 16.24 -3.92
CA GLU A 430 -33.14 15.08 -4.83
C GLU A 430 -32.36 13.90 -4.22
N LEU A 431 -31.15 14.16 -3.71
CA LEU A 431 -30.34 13.17 -2.99
C LEU A 431 -31.07 12.62 -1.77
N GLU A 432 -31.76 13.46 -0.98
CA GLU A 432 -32.51 13.00 0.19
C GLU A 432 -33.65 12.05 -0.22
N ALA A 433 -34.31 12.29 -1.35
CA ALA A 433 -35.37 11.42 -1.85
C ALA A 433 -34.86 10.17 -2.60
N GLU A 434 -33.61 10.18 -3.06
CA GLU A 434 -32.97 9.10 -3.83
C GLU A 434 -32.17 8.13 -2.94
N LEU A 435 -31.47 8.65 -1.93
CA LEU A 435 -30.68 7.86 -0.96
C LEU A 435 -31.60 7.10 0.01
N LYS A 436 -31.82 5.82 -0.29
CA LYS A 436 -32.63 4.88 0.50
C LYS A 436 -31.74 3.84 1.17
N PRO A 437 -31.16 4.14 2.35
CA PRO A 437 -30.38 3.17 3.08
C PRO A 437 -31.25 2.02 3.60
N ASP A 438 -30.70 0.82 3.56
CA ASP A 438 -31.28 -0.38 4.12
C ASP A 438 -31.18 -0.40 5.65
N SER A 439 -31.84 -1.37 6.29
CA SER A 439 -31.75 -1.59 7.74
C SER A 439 -30.94 -2.84 8.04
N ASP A 440 -29.65 -2.66 8.31
CA ASP A 440 -28.72 -3.72 8.74
C ASP A 440 -28.27 -3.48 10.20
N PRO A 441 -28.53 -4.41 11.14
CA PRO A 441 -28.06 -4.33 12.53
C PRO A 441 -26.54 -4.34 12.73
N VAL A 442 -25.74 -4.83 11.77
CA VAL A 442 -24.26 -4.80 11.87
C VAL A 442 -23.62 -3.60 11.19
N ALA A 443 -24.39 -2.83 10.41
CA ALA A 443 -23.95 -1.59 9.79
C ALA A 443 -24.22 -0.36 10.67
N ALA A 444 -23.67 0.79 10.26
CA ALA A 444 -24.04 2.08 10.84
C ALA A 444 -25.51 2.42 10.51
N SER A 445 -26.18 3.15 11.42
CA SER A 445 -27.63 3.37 11.32
C SER A 445 -28.05 4.00 9.97
N PRO A 446 -29.25 3.68 9.45
CA PRO A 446 -29.68 4.19 8.14
C PRO A 446 -29.68 5.73 8.11
N GLN A 447 -30.14 6.35 9.20
CA GLN A 447 -30.15 7.81 9.36
C GLN A 447 -28.73 8.41 9.35
N TYR A 448 -27.75 7.78 10.01
CA TYR A 448 -26.36 8.22 9.96
C TYR A 448 -25.79 8.11 8.54
N ARG A 449 -25.97 6.96 7.87
CA ARG A 449 -25.45 6.73 6.51
C ARG A 449 -26.00 7.74 5.50
N LYS A 450 -27.31 8.04 5.58
CA LYS A 450 -27.96 9.07 4.76
C LYS A 450 -27.45 10.48 5.07
N SER A 451 -27.39 10.84 6.36
CA SER A 451 -26.88 12.14 6.80
C SER A 451 -25.42 12.37 6.37
N LEU A 452 -24.59 11.33 6.45
CA LEU A 452 -23.20 11.36 5.99
C LEU A 452 -23.11 11.56 4.48
N ALA A 453 -23.89 10.83 3.67
CA ALA A 453 -23.92 10.99 2.22
C ALA A 453 -24.31 12.42 1.79
N LEU A 454 -25.37 12.98 2.39
CA LEU A 454 -25.77 14.39 2.18
C LEU A 454 -24.69 15.38 2.64
N SER A 455 -24.04 15.11 3.77
CA SER A 455 -22.96 15.95 4.30
C SER A 455 -21.70 15.92 3.42
N LEU A 456 -21.37 14.75 2.86
CA LEU A 456 -20.26 14.59 1.90
C LEU A 456 -20.55 15.35 0.61
N PHE A 457 -21.77 15.26 0.08
CA PHE A 457 -22.17 16.09 -1.06
C PHE A 457 -22.08 17.59 -0.74
N TYR A 458 -22.56 18.02 0.43
CA TYR A 458 -22.46 19.42 0.85
C TYR A 458 -21.00 19.89 0.94
N LYS A 459 -20.09 19.08 1.52
CA LYS A 459 -18.64 19.41 1.55
C LYS A 459 -18.04 19.48 0.13
N PHE A 460 -18.37 18.53 -0.74
CA PHE A 460 -17.96 18.55 -2.15
C PHE A 460 -18.45 19.82 -2.85
N TYR A 461 -19.73 20.15 -2.72
CA TYR A 461 -20.34 21.34 -3.30
C TYR A 461 -19.67 22.64 -2.83
N LEU A 462 -19.35 22.75 -1.54
CA LEU A 462 -18.59 23.90 -1.03
C LEU A 462 -17.16 23.96 -1.59
N SER A 463 -16.49 22.81 -1.76
CA SER A 463 -15.13 22.76 -2.30
C SER A 463 -15.06 23.21 -3.78
N ILE A 464 -16.06 22.87 -4.60
CA ILE A 464 -16.12 23.31 -6.01
C ILE A 464 -16.59 24.76 -6.17
N ALA A 465 -17.36 25.30 -5.21
CA ALA A 465 -17.77 26.71 -5.22
C ALA A 465 -16.61 27.67 -4.88
N GLY A 466 -15.60 27.18 -4.15
CA GLY A 466 -14.38 27.91 -3.81
C GLY A 466 -14.55 28.98 -2.70
N ASP A 467 -13.44 29.31 -2.03
CA ASP A 467 -13.43 30.16 -0.83
C ASP A 467 -14.02 31.57 -1.03
N HIS A 468 -14.04 32.06 -2.27
CA HIS A 468 -14.61 33.36 -2.63
C HIS A 468 -16.15 33.36 -2.67
N ALA A 469 -16.78 32.24 -3.03
CA ALA A 469 -18.24 32.09 -3.02
C ALA A 469 -18.77 31.58 -1.66
N VAL A 470 -17.92 30.93 -0.85
CA VAL A 470 -18.30 30.35 0.44
C VAL A 470 -18.14 31.36 1.59
N SER A 471 -19.21 31.54 2.37
CA SER A 471 -19.21 32.43 3.54
C SER A 471 -18.10 32.05 4.55
N PRO A 472 -17.47 33.02 5.25
CA PRO A 472 -16.34 32.74 6.14
C PRO A 472 -16.62 31.68 7.22
N ARG A 473 -17.87 31.58 7.70
CA ARG A 473 -18.31 30.58 8.68
C ARG A 473 -18.23 29.14 8.16
N ASN A 474 -18.35 28.94 6.85
CA ASN A 474 -18.45 27.63 6.22
C ASN A 474 -17.15 27.17 5.55
N ARG A 475 -16.12 28.02 5.43
CA ARG A 475 -14.84 27.67 4.75
C ARG A 475 -14.11 26.49 5.37
N SER A 476 -14.21 26.30 6.69
CA SER A 476 -13.66 25.11 7.35
C SER A 476 -14.29 23.79 6.89
N ALA A 477 -15.46 23.82 6.25
CA ALA A 477 -16.06 22.67 5.59
C ALA A 477 -15.60 22.46 4.12
N CYS A 478 -14.91 23.42 3.50
CA CYS A 478 -14.26 23.19 2.19
C CYS A 478 -13.04 22.28 2.31
N HIS A 479 -12.34 22.32 3.45
CA HIS A 479 -11.06 21.64 3.63
C HIS A 479 -11.18 20.29 4.34
N GLY A 480 -10.15 19.45 4.14
CA GLY A 480 -9.90 18.25 4.95
C GLY A 480 -9.44 18.61 6.37
N LEU A 481 -9.54 17.65 7.30
CA LEU A 481 -8.96 17.79 8.64
C LEU A 481 -7.44 17.65 8.55
N GLY A 482 -6.73 18.77 8.46
CA GLY A 482 -5.27 18.79 8.60
C GLY A 482 -4.87 18.45 10.03
N ARG A 483 -4.04 17.41 10.18
CA ARG A 483 -3.41 17.06 11.48
C ARG A 483 -1.96 17.56 11.46
N PRO A 484 -1.53 18.39 12.44
CA PRO A 484 -0.13 18.75 12.57
C PRO A 484 0.69 17.56 13.08
N VAL A 485 2.00 17.59 12.83
CA VAL A 485 2.98 16.68 13.43
C VAL A 485 2.76 16.62 14.95
N SER A 486 2.57 15.41 15.47
CA SER A 486 2.33 15.17 16.88
C SER A 486 3.50 15.58 17.76
N SER A 487 3.19 16.04 18.95
CA SER A 487 4.17 16.39 19.99
C SER A 487 3.59 16.07 21.36
N GLY A 488 4.46 15.99 22.37
CA GLY A 488 4.05 15.77 23.75
C GLY A 488 5.21 16.05 24.71
N GLU A 489 4.84 16.32 25.96
CA GLU A 489 5.76 16.57 27.07
C GLU A 489 5.47 15.57 28.20
N GLN A 490 6.49 15.25 29.00
CA GLN A 490 6.35 14.39 30.18
C GLN A 490 7.22 14.97 31.29
N THR A 491 6.63 15.12 32.47
CA THR A 491 7.31 15.57 33.69
C THR A 491 7.12 14.51 34.77
N TYR A 492 8.17 14.23 35.52
CA TYR A 492 8.17 13.31 36.64
C TYR A 492 9.34 13.64 37.58
N ASP A 493 9.14 13.42 38.87
CA ASP A 493 10.19 13.58 39.87
C ASP A 493 11.06 12.32 39.95
N THR A 494 12.32 12.48 40.36
CA THR A 494 13.26 11.38 40.53
C THR A 494 14.23 11.66 41.68
N GLN A 495 14.61 10.63 42.44
CA GLN A 495 15.50 10.73 43.60
C GLN A 495 16.76 9.86 43.39
N PRO A 496 17.90 10.45 42.93
CA PRO A 496 19.13 9.69 42.66
C PRO A 496 19.68 8.87 43.83
N ALA A 497 19.35 9.23 45.07
CA ALA A 497 19.72 8.47 46.26
C ALA A 497 19.00 7.10 46.36
N ASP A 498 17.80 6.98 45.78
CA ASP A 498 16.97 5.78 45.81
C ASP A 498 17.12 4.92 44.53
N TYR A 499 18.11 5.21 43.67
CA TYR A 499 18.30 4.43 42.44
C TYR A 499 18.68 2.98 42.76
N PRO A 500 18.04 1.98 42.10
CA PRO A 500 17.26 2.10 40.87
C PRO A 500 15.75 2.31 41.03
N LEU A 501 15.20 2.46 42.25
CA LEU A 501 13.74 2.46 42.51
C LEU A 501 12.99 3.59 41.79
N THR A 502 13.53 4.81 41.80
CA THR A 502 12.94 5.96 41.10
C THR A 502 13.60 6.24 39.75
N GLN A 503 14.56 5.42 39.32
CA GLN A 503 15.28 5.64 38.07
C GLN A 503 14.36 5.30 36.88
N PRO A 504 14.28 6.16 35.84
CA PRO A 504 13.54 5.87 34.62
C PRO A 504 14.31 4.83 33.78
N MET A 505 14.31 3.58 34.23
CA MET A 505 14.98 2.48 33.53
C MET A 505 14.16 2.03 32.31
N ALA A 506 14.85 1.67 31.23
CA ALA A 506 14.23 0.92 30.15
C ALA A 506 13.75 -0.45 30.67
N LYS A 507 12.67 -0.97 30.10
CA LYS A 507 12.17 -2.32 30.41
C LYS A 507 13.27 -3.34 30.11
N LEU A 508 13.51 -4.28 31.04
CA LEU A 508 14.62 -5.24 30.97
C LEU A 508 14.65 -6.05 29.67
N GLU A 509 13.49 -6.53 29.20
CA GLU A 509 13.37 -7.30 27.97
C GLU A 509 13.27 -6.44 26.69
N ALA A 510 13.27 -5.11 26.78
CA ALA A 510 13.04 -4.24 25.62
C ALA A 510 14.04 -4.48 24.49
N SER A 511 15.31 -4.77 24.82
CA SER A 511 16.34 -5.10 23.82
C SER A 511 16.13 -6.44 23.11
N LEU A 512 15.31 -7.34 23.67
CA LEU A 512 14.97 -8.65 23.08
C LEU A 512 13.68 -8.62 22.25
N GLN A 513 12.94 -7.50 22.25
CA GLN A 513 11.56 -7.38 21.76
C GLN A 513 11.44 -6.60 20.45
#